data_AF-A0A1C6JS11-F1
#
_entry.id   AF-A0A1C6JS11-F1
#
_cell.length_a   1.000
_cell.length_b   1.000
_cell.length_c   1.000
_cell.angle_alpha   90.00
_cell.angle_beta   90.00
_cell.angle_gamma   90.00
#
_symmetry.space_group_name_H-M   'P 1'
#
loop_
_entity.id
_entity.type
_entity.pdbx_description
1 polymer ?
#
loop_
_entity_poly.entity_id
_entity_poly.type
_entity_poly.pdbx_seq_one_letter_code
_entity_poly.pdbx_strand_id
1 'polypeptide(L)'
;MKLITVDIGSFNIKTSEGVILENRFELDNNAEVFGAEVLNYDGNNYFFGRGEFNKTFSKVHKEIEVPLFYSLAKSNVSGKINLILHLPASQMTMKNLIIDRLQGHEFTYKVNSVEYKTIFNKVGVLREGWSSFYSLSKRNDGLIAIMDIGGRTTDIFTFNNGINEKEKSLAIGMMDVFSDIADKLNGQGENRRLEDIHKLLANEIINIDEFEDVIYKYAAKIINDVKVTIDNLGDYKIYLTGGGAEYFINVLDKKFRVEIMNNNLCSNCTGSYNIGKAKGLDK
;
A
#
# COMPACT_ATOMS: atom_id res chain seq x y z
N MET A 1 -0.12 25.59 1.60
CA MET A 1 0.98 24.77 2.18
C MET A 1 1.03 23.47 1.39
N LYS A 2 2.22 22.89 1.11
CA LYS A 2 2.27 21.66 0.29
C LYS A 2 1.57 20.51 1.02
N LEU A 3 0.58 19.91 0.37
CA LEU A 3 -0.10 18.69 0.81
C LEU A 3 0.50 17.52 0.06
N ILE A 4 0.85 16.46 0.78
CA ILE A 4 1.23 15.18 0.19
C ILE A 4 0.51 14.05 0.93
N THR A 5 0.14 13.01 0.19
CA THR A 5 -0.33 11.77 0.78
C THR A 5 0.66 10.66 0.49
N VAL A 6 0.94 9.83 1.48
CA VAL A 6 1.84 8.68 1.32
C VAL A 6 1.13 7.43 1.83
N ASP A 7 1.05 6.40 0.99
CA ASP A 7 0.64 5.05 1.38
C ASP A 7 1.88 4.18 1.58
N ILE A 8 2.20 3.89 2.84
CA ILE A 8 3.31 3.01 3.23
C ILE A 8 2.77 1.57 3.30
N GLY A 9 2.58 0.96 2.14
CA GLY A 9 2.16 -0.44 2.02
C GLY A 9 3.28 -1.40 2.45
N SER A 10 2.94 -2.66 2.76
CA SER A 10 3.96 -3.64 3.15
C SER A 10 4.90 -4.04 2.00
N PHE A 11 4.44 -3.91 0.75
CA PHE A 11 5.21 -4.27 -0.44
C PHE A 11 5.68 -3.03 -1.23
N ASN A 12 4.83 -2.03 -1.43
CA ASN A 12 5.22 -0.77 -2.07
C ASN A 12 4.80 0.45 -1.24
N ILE A 13 5.58 1.51 -1.37
CA ILE A 13 5.27 2.88 -0.95
C ILE A 13 4.72 3.63 -2.16
N LYS A 14 3.64 4.41 -1.98
CA LYS A 14 3.07 5.28 -3.02
C LYS A 14 2.86 6.69 -2.52
N THR A 15 2.95 7.67 -3.41
CA THR A 15 2.68 9.07 -3.09
C THR A 15 1.65 9.72 -4.02
N SER A 16 1.05 10.82 -3.59
CA SER A 16 0.17 11.62 -4.46
C SER A 16 0.88 12.28 -5.64
N GLU A 17 2.22 12.30 -5.65
CA GLU A 17 3.03 12.80 -6.77
C GLU A 17 3.28 11.70 -7.84
N GLY A 18 2.68 10.51 -7.68
CA GLY A 18 2.81 9.39 -8.61
C GLY A 18 4.07 8.54 -8.41
N VAL A 19 4.84 8.77 -7.34
CA VAL A 19 5.99 7.94 -6.99
C VAL A 19 5.52 6.60 -6.45
N ILE A 20 6.05 5.50 -7.00
CA ILE A 20 5.82 4.12 -6.56
C ILE A 20 7.20 3.48 -6.34
N LEU A 21 7.43 2.96 -5.13
CA LEU A 21 8.71 2.41 -4.70
C LEU A 21 8.49 1.07 -3.99
N GLU A 22 9.43 0.13 -4.11
CA GLU A 22 9.44 -1.07 -3.26
C GLU A 22 9.65 -0.68 -1.78
N ASN A 23 8.89 -1.24 -0.84
CA ASN A 23 9.06 -0.97 0.59
C ASN A 23 10.05 -1.96 1.22
N ARG A 24 11.32 -1.88 0.80
CA ARG A 24 12.37 -2.80 1.21
C ARG A 24 13.67 -2.06 1.45
N PHE A 25 14.11 -2.09 2.70
CA PHE A 25 15.29 -1.38 3.18
C PHE A 25 16.09 -2.30 4.08
N GLU A 26 17.41 -2.24 3.95
CA GLU A 26 18.36 -2.93 4.80
C GLU A 26 19.16 -1.90 5.59
N LEU A 27 19.16 -2.01 6.92
CA LEU A 27 20.04 -1.21 7.77
C LEU A 27 21.44 -1.85 7.77
N ASP A 28 22.44 -1.13 7.29
CA ASP A 28 23.83 -1.57 7.31
C ASP A 28 24.78 -0.37 7.41
N ASN A 29 25.32 -0.14 8.60
CA ASN A 29 26.25 0.99 8.81
C ASN A 29 27.69 0.69 8.36
N ASN A 30 27.99 -0.56 7.97
CA ASN A 30 29.33 -0.99 7.59
C ASN A 30 29.51 -1.16 6.07
N ALA A 31 28.41 -1.23 5.31
CA ALA A 31 28.46 -1.34 3.86
C ALA A 31 28.98 -0.07 3.17
N GLU A 32 29.69 -0.28 2.05
CA GLU A 32 30.09 0.78 1.15
C GLU A 32 28.86 1.46 0.53
N VAL A 33 28.82 2.79 0.59
CA VAL A 33 27.70 3.60 0.09
C VAL A 33 27.89 4.05 -1.35
N PHE A 34 29.13 3.99 -1.86
CA PHE A 34 29.43 4.43 -3.22
C PHE A 34 28.63 3.65 -4.27
N GLY A 35 27.86 4.37 -5.10
CA GLY A 35 27.01 3.80 -6.15
C GLY A 35 25.73 3.14 -5.64
N ALA A 36 25.50 3.09 -4.32
CA ALA A 36 24.28 2.57 -3.74
C ALA A 36 23.23 3.67 -3.56
N GLU A 37 21.96 3.26 -3.53
CA GLU A 37 20.85 4.12 -3.18
C GLU A 37 20.57 4.03 -1.67
N VAL A 38 20.84 5.11 -0.95
CA VAL A 38 20.93 5.10 0.52
C VAL A 38 20.18 6.27 1.12
N LEU A 39 19.42 5.98 2.18
CA LEU A 39 18.89 6.95 3.12
C LEU A 39 19.74 6.98 4.39
N ASN A 40 20.16 8.16 4.82
CA ASN A 40 20.84 8.41 6.09
C ASN A 40 19.87 9.12 7.03
N TYR A 41 19.55 8.49 8.16
CA TYR A 41 18.67 9.05 9.17
C TYR A 41 19.06 8.54 10.56
N ASP A 42 19.09 9.43 11.54
CA ASP A 42 19.46 9.12 12.93
C ASP A 42 20.81 8.37 13.07
N GLY A 43 21.80 8.77 12.28
CA GLY A 43 23.13 8.15 12.26
C GLY A 43 23.20 6.77 11.57
N ASN A 44 22.09 6.27 11.02
CA ASN A 44 22.02 4.97 10.36
C ASN A 44 21.91 5.09 8.84
N ASN A 45 22.50 4.12 8.13
CA ASN A 45 22.42 3.93 6.68
C ASN A 45 21.40 2.84 6.34
N TYR A 46 20.41 3.21 5.54
CA TYR A 46 19.36 2.33 5.05
C TYR A 46 19.47 2.19 3.53
N PHE A 47 19.80 0.99 3.05
CA PHE A 47 19.98 0.67 1.65
C PHE A 47 18.65 0.28 1.01
N PHE A 48 18.26 0.97 -0.04
CA PHE A 48 17.02 0.70 -0.76
C PHE A 48 17.13 -0.58 -1.61
N GLY A 49 16.04 -1.36 -1.66
CA GLY A 49 15.91 -2.54 -2.51
C GLY A 49 16.74 -3.75 -2.06
N ARG A 50 17.30 -3.71 -0.85
CA ARG A 50 18.09 -4.79 -0.24
C ARG A 50 17.40 -5.40 0.98
N GLY A 51 17.83 -6.61 1.35
CA GLY A 51 17.26 -7.36 2.46
C GLY A 51 15.89 -7.99 2.17
N GLU A 52 15.10 -8.16 3.22
CA GLU A 52 13.77 -8.78 3.20
C GLU A 52 12.66 -7.73 3.40
N PHE A 53 11.43 -8.06 3.00
CA PHE A 53 10.29 -7.22 3.35
C PHE A 53 10.03 -7.22 4.87
N ASN A 54 9.61 -6.07 5.40
CA ASN A 54 9.31 -5.94 6.83
C ASN A 54 8.07 -6.78 7.22
N LYS A 55 8.31 -7.84 7.99
CA LYS A 55 7.32 -8.83 8.46
C LYS A 55 6.52 -8.39 9.70
N THR A 56 6.69 -7.18 10.22
CA THR A 56 5.80 -6.65 11.27
C THR A 56 4.39 -6.48 10.71
N PHE A 57 3.35 -6.88 11.44
CA PHE A 57 1.96 -6.78 10.95
C PHE A 57 1.33 -5.41 11.25
N SER A 58 1.52 -4.93 12.48
CA SER A 58 1.00 -3.64 12.92
C SER A 58 1.81 -2.50 12.30
N LYS A 59 1.19 -1.68 11.44
CA LYS A 59 1.85 -0.53 10.80
C LYS A 59 2.23 0.55 11.82
N VAL A 60 1.43 0.73 12.88
CA VAL A 60 1.73 1.73 13.91
C VAL A 60 2.98 1.40 14.73
N HIS A 61 3.37 0.12 14.79
CA HIS A 61 4.59 -0.36 15.46
C HIS A 61 5.77 -0.55 14.50
N LYS A 62 5.60 -0.26 13.20
CA LYS A 62 6.71 -0.24 12.25
C LYS A 62 7.49 1.07 12.36
N GLU A 63 8.76 0.99 11.98
CA GLU A 63 9.50 2.15 11.52
C GLU A 63 8.86 2.63 10.21
N ILE A 64 8.23 3.80 10.26
CA ILE A 64 7.55 4.40 9.10
C ILE A 64 8.34 5.59 8.56
N GLU A 65 9.29 6.10 9.34
CA GLU A 65 10.13 7.25 9.07
C GLU A 65 11.01 7.00 7.85
N VAL A 66 11.74 5.88 7.81
CA VAL A 66 12.61 5.50 6.70
C VAL A 66 11.87 5.45 5.36
N PRO A 67 10.79 4.65 5.20
CA PRO A 67 10.05 4.65 3.94
C PRO A 67 9.37 5.99 3.65
N LEU A 68 8.89 6.71 4.66
CA LEU A 68 8.28 8.03 4.48
C LEU A 68 9.29 9.04 3.92
N PHE A 69 10.42 9.24 4.57
CA PHE A 69 11.45 10.21 4.19
C PHE A 69 12.04 9.91 2.83
N TYR A 70 12.29 8.63 2.54
CA TYR A 70 12.73 8.22 1.22
C TYR A 70 11.69 8.57 0.14
N SER A 71 10.41 8.30 0.40
CA SER A 71 9.34 8.64 -0.55
C SER A 71 9.14 10.15 -0.74
N LEU A 72 9.33 10.96 0.31
CA LEU A 72 9.27 12.42 0.24
C LEU A 72 10.42 12.97 -0.61
N ALA A 73 11.64 12.49 -0.39
CA ALA A 73 12.81 12.85 -1.20
C ALA A 73 12.58 12.51 -2.67
N LYS A 74 12.13 11.28 -2.98
CA LYS A 74 11.82 10.86 -4.36
C LYS A 74 10.67 11.64 -4.99
N SER A 75 9.78 12.19 -4.18
CA SER A 75 8.69 13.06 -4.62
C SER A 75 9.08 14.55 -4.68
N ASN A 76 10.36 14.89 -4.44
CA ASN A 76 10.82 16.28 -4.32
C ASN A 76 9.93 17.11 -3.37
N VAL A 77 9.62 16.54 -2.20
CA VAL A 77 8.80 17.17 -1.16
C VAL A 77 9.64 17.35 0.09
N SER A 78 9.77 18.61 0.53
CA SER A 78 10.46 18.98 1.76
C SER A 78 9.92 20.29 2.32
N GLY A 79 10.48 20.76 3.43
CA GLY A 79 10.04 21.95 4.15
C GLY A 79 8.82 21.67 5.03
N LYS A 80 8.00 22.70 5.25
CA LYS A 80 6.79 22.61 6.07
C LYS A 80 5.61 22.10 5.24
N ILE A 81 5.09 20.91 5.58
CA ILE A 81 4.08 20.20 4.77
C ILE A 81 2.89 19.73 5.60
N ASN A 82 1.77 19.48 4.93
CA ASN A 82 0.66 18.69 5.47
C ASN A 82 0.75 17.28 4.88
N LEU A 83 0.63 16.26 5.74
CA LEU A 83 0.77 14.86 5.38
C LEU A 83 -0.54 14.12 5.63
N ILE A 84 -0.93 13.23 4.71
CA ILE A 84 -1.95 12.19 4.99
C ILE A 84 -1.31 10.81 4.80
N LEU A 85 -1.41 9.98 5.84
CA LEU A 85 -1.02 8.57 5.84
C LEU A 85 -2.24 7.66 5.88
N HIS A 86 -2.00 6.36 5.77
CA HIS A 86 -3.04 5.35 5.78
C HIS A 86 -2.75 4.26 6.80
N LEU A 87 -3.82 3.69 7.35
CA LEU A 87 -3.78 2.47 8.18
C LEU A 87 -4.86 1.49 7.69
N PRO A 88 -4.63 0.17 7.85
CA PRO A 88 -5.70 -0.81 7.71
C PRO A 88 -6.88 -0.47 8.64
N ALA A 89 -8.12 -0.78 8.23
CA ALA A 89 -9.31 -0.42 9.01
C ALA A 89 -9.24 -0.92 10.46
N SER A 90 -8.73 -2.15 10.64
CA SER A 90 -8.54 -2.80 11.94
C SER A 90 -7.56 -2.09 12.87
N GLN A 91 -6.71 -1.19 12.37
CA GLN A 91 -5.66 -0.49 13.13
C GLN A 91 -5.98 0.98 13.39
N MET A 92 -7.12 1.49 12.92
CA MET A 92 -7.47 2.92 13.00
C MET A 92 -7.60 3.49 14.41
N THR A 93 -7.91 2.65 15.40
CA THR A 93 -7.98 3.05 16.81
C THR A 93 -6.62 3.54 17.33
N MET A 94 -5.52 3.13 16.70
CA MET A 94 -4.15 3.47 17.07
C MET A 94 -3.56 4.64 16.27
N LYS A 95 -4.36 5.33 15.43
CA LYS A 95 -3.87 6.39 14.54
C LYS A 95 -3.08 7.51 15.23
N ASN A 96 -3.41 7.80 16.50
CA ASN A 96 -2.74 8.87 17.25
C ASN A 96 -1.27 8.56 17.47
N LEU A 97 -0.86 7.28 17.57
CA LEU A 97 0.55 6.90 17.67
C LEU A 97 1.37 7.41 16.47
N ILE A 98 0.79 7.45 15.26
CA ILE A 98 1.45 8.00 14.08
C ILE A 98 1.44 9.52 14.10
N ILE A 99 0.32 10.12 14.50
CA ILE A 99 0.17 11.58 14.54
C ILE A 99 1.16 12.17 15.55
N ASP A 100 1.25 11.60 16.74
CA ASP A 100 2.12 12.06 17.82
C ASP A 100 3.61 11.89 17.48
N ARG A 101 3.97 10.88 16.68
CA ARG A 101 5.35 10.69 16.19
C ARG A 101 5.80 11.75 15.20
N LEU A 102 4.88 12.32 14.42
CA LEU A 102 5.22 13.12 13.24
C LEU A 102 4.81 14.59 13.36
N GLN A 103 3.60 14.86 13.83
CA GLN A 103 3.01 16.19 13.78
C GLN A 103 3.74 17.17 14.70
N GLY A 104 4.11 18.32 14.17
CA GLY A 104 4.86 19.36 14.89
C GLY A 104 6.35 19.08 15.03
N HIS A 105 6.82 17.89 14.66
CA HIS A 105 8.22 17.52 14.71
C HIS A 105 8.96 17.91 13.42
N GLU A 106 10.25 18.19 13.59
CA GLU A 106 11.20 18.51 12.53
C GLU A 106 12.15 17.32 12.34
N PHE A 107 12.37 16.94 11.09
CA PHE A 107 13.23 15.82 10.72
C PHE A 107 14.26 16.26 9.67
N THR A 108 15.51 15.87 9.90
CA THR A 108 16.62 16.05 8.96
C THR A 108 17.13 14.67 8.55
N TYR A 109 17.24 14.44 7.26
CA TYR A 109 17.68 13.18 6.67
C TYR A 109 18.41 13.43 5.34
N LYS A 110 19.20 12.47 4.87
CA LYS A 110 19.85 12.56 3.55
C LYS A 110 19.45 11.39 2.68
N VAL A 111 19.20 11.65 1.40
CA VAL A 111 19.00 10.60 0.39
C VAL A 111 20.02 10.84 -0.71
N ASN A 112 20.90 9.85 -0.95
CA ASN A 112 22.01 9.95 -1.90
C ASN A 112 22.84 11.24 -1.71
N SER A 113 23.22 11.50 -0.45
CA SER A 113 23.98 12.68 -0.01
C SER A 113 23.28 14.04 -0.12
N VAL A 114 22.06 14.10 -0.67
CA VAL A 114 21.24 15.32 -0.67
C VAL A 114 20.51 15.43 0.66
N GLU A 115 20.68 16.56 1.35
CA GLU A 115 20.03 16.82 2.64
C GLU A 115 18.62 17.37 2.46
N TYR A 116 17.69 16.83 3.25
CA TYR A 116 16.30 17.23 3.32
C TYR A 116 15.95 17.60 4.74
N LYS A 117 15.09 18.61 4.87
CA LYS A 117 14.53 19.06 6.13
C LYS A 117 13.01 19.11 5.99
N THR A 118 12.28 18.39 6.83
CA THR A 118 10.81 18.28 6.76
C THR A 118 10.18 18.58 8.12
N ILE A 119 9.14 19.40 8.12
CA ILE A 119 8.31 19.70 9.31
C ILE A 119 6.86 19.34 8.98
N PHE A 120 6.26 18.41 9.73
CA PHE A 120 4.87 18.02 9.49
C PHE A 120 3.91 18.93 10.26
N ASN A 121 3.31 19.90 9.57
CA ASN A 121 2.40 20.86 10.17
C ASN A 121 1.08 20.24 10.62
N LYS A 122 0.48 19.40 9.76
CA LYS A 122 -0.70 18.59 10.08
C LYS A 122 -0.48 17.18 9.56
N VAL A 123 -0.89 16.20 10.36
CA VAL A 123 -0.85 14.78 9.98
C VAL A 123 -2.27 14.22 10.05
N GLY A 124 -2.80 13.82 8.91
CA GLY A 124 -4.03 13.05 8.79
C GLY A 124 -3.72 11.56 8.67
N VAL A 125 -4.59 10.72 9.20
CA VAL A 125 -4.55 9.26 9.00
C VAL A 125 -5.92 8.80 8.55
N LEU A 126 -5.99 8.14 7.39
CA LEU A 126 -7.21 7.61 6.80
C LEU A 126 -7.13 6.08 6.67
N ARG A 127 -8.28 5.45 6.37
CA ARG A 127 -8.36 4.01 6.14
C ARG A 127 -7.84 3.65 4.74
N GLU A 128 -6.99 2.63 4.67
CA GLU A 128 -6.61 1.95 3.42
C GLU A 128 -7.85 1.35 2.76
N GLY A 129 -7.90 1.35 1.43
CA GLY A 129 -9.05 0.92 0.61
C GLY A 129 -10.22 1.91 0.63
N TRP A 130 -10.64 2.36 1.80
CA TRP A 130 -11.73 3.34 1.94
C TRP A 130 -11.41 4.65 1.24
N SER A 131 -10.14 5.10 1.32
CA SER A 131 -9.72 6.35 0.70
C SER A 131 -9.81 6.29 -0.83
N SER A 132 -9.54 5.13 -1.42
CA SER A 132 -9.66 4.91 -2.87
C SER A 132 -11.06 5.24 -3.40
N PHE A 133 -12.12 5.02 -2.62
CA PHE A 133 -13.48 5.42 -2.99
C PHE A 133 -13.59 6.90 -3.44
N TYR A 134 -12.82 7.79 -2.82
CA TYR A 134 -12.81 9.22 -3.11
C TYR A 134 -11.99 9.60 -4.36
N SER A 135 -11.37 8.62 -5.02
CA SER A 135 -10.79 8.79 -6.35
C SER A 135 -11.80 8.51 -7.47
N LEU A 136 -12.95 7.89 -7.18
CA LEU A 136 -14.00 7.63 -8.17
C LEU A 136 -14.80 8.90 -8.50
N SER A 137 -15.04 9.11 -9.80
CA SER A 137 -15.84 10.24 -10.32
C SER A 137 -17.34 10.05 -10.06
N LYS A 138 -17.87 8.84 -10.28
CA LYS A 138 -19.26 8.45 -10.01
C LYS A 138 -19.37 7.54 -8.80
N ARG A 139 -19.16 8.12 -7.62
CA ARG A 139 -19.13 7.37 -6.35
C ARG A 139 -20.44 7.42 -5.55
N ASN A 140 -21.37 8.31 -5.90
CA ASN A 140 -22.60 8.52 -5.14
C ASN A 140 -23.81 7.74 -5.69
N ASP A 141 -23.62 6.85 -6.66
CA ASP A 141 -24.70 6.15 -7.34
C ASP A 141 -24.56 4.63 -7.18
N GLY A 142 -25.57 4.01 -6.57
CA GLY A 142 -25.72 2.55 -6.48
C GLY A 142 -24.88 1.88 -5.40
N LEU A 143 -24.76 0.55 -5.54
CA LEU A 143 -24.00 -0.32 -4.63
C LEU A 143 -22.58 -0.52 -5.16
N ILE A 144 -21.60 -0.01 -4.42
CA ILE A 144 -20.17 -0.06 -4.76
C ILE A 144 -19.42 -0.80 -3.67
N ALA A 145 -18.52 -1.71 -4.05
CA ALA A 145 -17.54 -2.28 -3.13
C ALA A 145 -16.13 -1.86 -3.59
N ILE A 146 -15.29 -1.40 -2.68
CA ILE A 146 -13.84 -1.28 -2.91
C ILE A 146 -13.19 -2.50 -2.28
N MET A 147 -12.38 -3.23 -3.05
CA MET A 147 -11.56 -4.34 -2.56
C MET A 147 -10.09 -4.00 -2.82
N ASP A 148 -9.39 -3.62 -1.76
CA ASP A 148 -7.97 -3.27 -1.76
C ASP A 148 -7.14 -4.50 -1.40
N ILE A 149 -6.49 -5.10 -2.41
CA ILE A 149 -5.63 -6.26 -2.24
C ILE A 149 -4.19 -5.76 -2.09
N GLY A 150 -3.78 -5.57 -0.85
CA GLY A 150 -2.47 -5.07 -0.47
C GLY A 150 -1.41 -6.17 -0.36
N GLY A 151 -0.23 -5.79 0.16
CA GLY A 151 0.88 -6.72 0.36
C GLY A 151 0.60 -7.77 1.45
N ARG A 152 -0.06 -7.38 2.55
CA ARG A 152 -0.33 -8.26 3.71
C ARG A 152 -1.79 -8.34 4.13
N THR A 153 -2.60 -7.41 3.65
CA THR A 153 -4.00 -7.32 4.00
C THR A 153 -4.82 -7.14 2.75
N THR A 154 -6.07 -7.60 2.84
CA THR A 154 -7.11 -7.30 1.87
C THR A 154 -8.22 -6.61 2.62
N ASP A 155 -8.50 -5.37 2.26
CA ASP A 155 -9.50 -4.52 2.91
C ASP A 155 -10.69 -4.30 1.96
N ILE A 156 -11.91 -4.58 2.44
CA ILE A 156 -13.14 -4.48 1.67
C ILE A 156 -14.06 -3.46 2.34
N PHE A 157 -14.57 -2.52 1.56
CA PHE A 157 -15.55 -1.51 1.99
C PHE A 157 -16.73 -1.50 1.04
N THR A 158 -17.94 -1.50 1.58
CA THR A 158 -19.16 -1.37 0.79
C THR A 158 -19.78 0.01 0.98
N PHE A 159 -20.41 0.49 -0.08
CA PHE A 159 -21.04 1.79 -0.15
C PHE A 159 -22.39 1.68 -0.85
N ASN A 160 -23.37 2.40 -0.32
CA ASN A 160 -24.68 2.57 -0.91
C ASN A 160 -24.93 4.06 -1.12
N ASN A 161 -25.00 4.48 -2.39
CA ASN A 161 -25.19 5.88 -2.79
C ASN A 161 -24.24 6.86 -2.07
N GLY A 162 -22.94 6.54 -2.00
CA GLY A 162 -21.95 7.39 -1.34
C GLY A 162 -21.71 7.10 0.14
N ILE A 163 -22.58 6.34 0.80
CA ILE A 163 -22.53 6.09 2.24
C ILE A 163 -21.87 4.74 2.50
N ASN A 164 -20.80 4.72 3.29
CA ASN A 164 -20.13 3.48 3.68
C ASN A 164 -21.02 2.66 4.63
N GLU A 165 -21.27 1.39 4.32
CA GLU A 165 -22.18 0.52 5.09
C GLU A 165 -21.43 -0.54 5.92
N LYS A 166 -20.56 -1.32 5.28
CA LYS A 166 -19.81 -2.40 5.92
C LYS A 166 -18.33 -2.34 5.54
N GLU A 167 -17.47 -2.79 6.45
CA GLU A 167 -16.02 -2.90 6.25
C GLU A 167 -15.48 -4.24 6.79
N LYS A 168 -14.47 -4.80 6.12
CA LYS A 168 -13.77 -6.02 6.54
C LYS A 168 -12.29 -5.92 6.16
N SER A 169 -11.42 -6.23 7.11
CA SER A 169 -9.97 -6.35 6.89
C SER A 169 -9.56 -7.81 7.10
N LEU A 170 -8.87 -8.40 6.13
CA LEU A 170 -8.33 -9.75 6.19
C LEU A 170 -6.81 -9.70 6.23
N ALA A 171 -6.17 -10.52 7.06
CA ALA A 171 -4.72 -10.70 7.08
C ALA A 171 -4.28 -11.67 5.95
N ILE A 172 -4.61 -11.31 4.71
CA ILE A 172 -4.27 -12.03 3.48
C ILE A 172 -3.89 -10.98 2.44
N GLY A 173 -2.76 -11.13 1.76
CA GLY A 173 -2.34 -10.24 0.68
C GLY A 173 -1.39 -10.90 -0.32
N MET A 174 -0.77 -10.07 -1.16
CA MET A 174 0.14 -10.54 -2.23
C MET A 174 1.40 -11.23 -1.71
N MET A 175 1.85 -10.94 -0.49
CA MET A 175 2.97 -11.65 0.11
C MET A 175 2.65 -13.12 0.36
N ASP A 176 1.41 -13.45 0.74
CA ASP A 176 1.00 -14.86 0.89
C ASP A 176 1.01 -15.57 -0.47
N VAL A 177 0.47 -14.91 -1.51
CA VAL A 177 0.47 -15.42 -2.90
C VAL A 177 1.90 -15.65 -3.40
N PHE A 178 2.77 -14.66 -3.25
CA PHE A 178 4.16 -14.76 -3.71
C PHE A 178 4.96 -15.80 -2.93
N SER A 179 4.67 -16.01 -1.64
CA SER A 179 5.25 -17.12 -0.87
C SER A 179 4.88 -18.47 -1.47
N ASP A 180 3.60 -18.69 -1.74
CA ASP A 180 3.11 -19.94 -2.34
C ASP A 180 3.70 -20.19 -3.75
N ILE A 181 3.85 -19.14 -4.56
CA ILE A 181 4.50 -19.23 -5.88
C ILE A 181 5.98 -19.61 -5.72
N ALA A 182 6.70 -18.98 -4.80
CA ALA A 182 8.09 -19.32 -4.52
C ALA A 182 8.23 -20.78 -4.07
N ASP A 183 7.36 -21.26 -3.17
CA ASP A 183 7.34 -22.63 -2.68
C ASP A 183 7.09 -23.64 -3.81
N LYS A 184 6.19 -23.33 -4.76
CA LYS A 184 5.96 -24.16 -5.95
C LYS A 184 7.19 -24.28 -6.84
N LEU A 185 7.85 -23.16 -7.15
CA LEU A 185 9.07 -23.14 -7.96
C LEU A 185 10.21 -23.89 -7.25
N ASN A 186 10.35 -23.72 -5.94
CA ASN A 186 11.34 -24.46 -5.14
C ASN A 186 11.06 -25.98 -5.15
N GLY A 187 9.78 -26.38 -5.11
CA GLY A 187 9.37 -27.78 -5.28
C GLY A 187 9.73 -28.39 -6.64
N GLN A 188 10.02 -27.55 -7.64
CA GLN A 188 10.50 -27.96 -8.97
C GLN A 188 12.04 -27.95 -9.08
N GLY A 189 12.74 -27.68 -7.98
CA GLY A 189 14.22 -27.67 -7.91
C GLY A 189 14.86 -26.29 -8.08
N GLU A 190 14.08 -25.22 -8.11
CA GLU A 190 14.62 -23.86 -8.10
C GLU A 190 15.00 -23.39 -6.68
N ASN A 191 15.61 -22.19 -6.59
CA ASN A 191 15.91 -21.51 -5.33
C ASN A 191 15.44 -20.05 -5.42
N ARG A 192 14.16 -19.82 -5.10
CA ARG A 192 13.46 -18.55 -5.17
C ARG A 192 13.00 -18.12 -3.78
N ARG A 193 13.05 -16.82 -3.54
CA ARG A 193 12.42 -16.17 -2.38
C ARG A 193 11.22 -15.35 -2.83
N LEU A 194 10.35 -15.04 -1.88
CA LEU A 194 9.21 -14.13 -2.07
C LEU A 194 9.64 -12.80 -2.70
N GLU A 195 10.77 -12.24 -2.25
CA GLU A 195 11.35 -11.00 -2.73
C GLU A 195 11.66 -10.99 -4.23
N ASP A 196 11.85 -12.17 -4.81
CA ASP A 196 12.24 -12.33 -6.20
C ASP A 196 11.00 -12.45 -7.11
N ILE A 197 9.88 -12.96 -6.59
CA ILE A 197 8.69 -13.32 -7.40
C ILE A 197 8.13 -12.15 -8.20
N HIS A 198 7.95 -10.99 -7.57
CA HIS A 198 7.43 -9.83 -8.31
C HIS A 198 8.37 -9.40 -9.43
N LYS A 199 9.69 -9.48 -9.24
CA LYS A 199 10.67 -9.16 -10.28
C LYS A 199 10.63 -10.19 -11.41
N LEU A 200 10.47 -11.47 -11.09
CA LEU A 200 10.36 -12.52 -12.11
C LEU A 200 9.11 -12.32 -12.97
N LEU A 201 7.97 -12.00 -12.34
CA LEU A 201 6.73 -11.66 -13.04
C LEU A 201 6.87 -10.40 -13.90
N ALA A 202 7.43 -9.32 -13.33
CA ALA A 202 7.59 -8.05 -14.03
C ALA A 202 8.58 -8.11 -15.22
N ASN A 203 9.50 -9.08 -15.23
CA ASN A 203 10.44 -9.31 -16.32
C ASN A 203 10.02 -10.49 -17.22
N GLU A 204 8.77 -10.98 -17.09
CA GLU A 204 8.22 -12.06 -17.90
C GLU A 204 9.06 -13.36 -17.86
N ILE A 205 9.82 -13.57 -16.78
CA ILE A 205 10.62 -14.79 -16.56
C ILE A 205 9.70 -15.94 -16.12
N ILE A 206 8.65 -15.61 -15.37
CA ILE A 206 7.55 -16.52 -15.02
C ILE A 206 6.24 -15.84 -15.38
N ASN A 207 5.21 -16.63 -15.74
CA ASN A 207 3.89 -16.11 -16.06
C ASN A 207 2.91 -16.36 -14.90
N ILE A 208 2.15 -15.35 -14.48
CA ILE A 208 1.15 -15.50 -13.42
C ILE A 208 0.06 -16.52 -13.77
N ASP A 209 -0.27 -16.69 -15.05
CA ASP A 209 -1.31 -17.61 -15.50
C ASP A 209 -0.95 -19.07 -15.18
N GLU A 210 0.34 -19.41 -15.06
CA GLU A 210 0.82 -20.73 -14.63
C GLU A 210 0.51 -21.02 -13.15
N PHE A 211 0.15 -19.98 -12.39
CA PHE A 211 -0.18 -20.04 -10.96
C PHE A 211 -1.64 -19.65 -10.70
N GLU A 212 -2.53 -19.76 -11.70
CA GLU A 212 -3.96 -19.44 -11.55
C GLU A 212 -4.60 -20.19 -10.38
N ASP A 213 -4.18 -21.42 -10.11
CA ASP A 213 -4.68 -22.22 -8.98
C ASP A 213 -4.33 -21.62 -7.61
N VAL A 214 -3.16 -21.00 -7.48
CA VAL A 214 -2.74 -20.24 -6.29
C VAL A 214 -3.62 -19.00 -6.14
N ILE A 215 -3.80 -18.23 -7.22
CA ILE A 215 -4.69 -17.05 -7.20
C ILE A 215 -6.11 -17.45 -6.82
N TYR A 216 -6.62 -18.54 -7.40
CA TYR A 216 -7.94 -19.08 -7.10
C TYR A 216 -8.09 -19.49 -5.63
N LYS A 217 -7.09 -20.18 -5.06
CA LYS A 217 -7.04 -20.54 -3.64
C LYS A 217 -7.21 -19.31 -2.74
N TYR A 218 -6.46 -18.24 -2.99
CA TYR A 218 -6.53 -17.02 -2.18
C TYR A 218 -7.81 -16.22 -2.43
N ALA A 219 -8.28 -16.12 -3.67
CA ALA A 219 -9.55 -15.47 -4.00
C ALA A 219 -10.72 -16.18 -3.30
N ALA A 220 -10.76 -17.51 -3.33
CA ALA A 220 -11.78 -18.30 -2.64
C ALA A 220 -11.76 -18.06 -1.12
N LYS A 221 -10.57 -18.01 -0.51
CA LYS A 221 -10.40 -17.72 0.91
C LYS A 221 -10.91 -16.32 1.28
N ILE A 222 -10.49 -15.29 0.52
CA ILE A 222 -10.94 -13.90 0.71
C ILE A 222 -12.46 -13.82 0.64
N ILE A 223 -13.06 -14.36 -0.42
CA ILE A 223 -14.51 -14.30 -0.63
C ILE A 223 -15.27 -15.05 0.47
N ASN A 224 -14.77 -16.21 0.92
CA ASN A 224 -15.40 -16.95 2.00
C ASN A 224 -15.39 -16.17 3.32
N ASP A 225 -14.26 -15.56 3.67
CA ASP A 225 -14.11 -14.80 4.92
C ASP A 225 -14.89 -13.47 4.88
N VAL A 226 -15.04 -12.86 3.70
CA VAL A 226 -15.84 -11.63 3.50
C VAL A 226 -17.32 -11.88 3.73
N LYS A 227 -17.86 -13.05 3.32
CA LYS A 227 -19.29 -13.38 3.45
C LYS A 227 -19.82 -13.35 4.88
N VAL A 228 -18.95 -13.49 5.89
CA VAL A 228 -19.33 -13.40 7.30
C VAL A 228 -19.77 -11.99 7.70
N THR A 229 -19.29 -10.97 6.99
CA THR A 229 -19.56 -9.55 7.28
C THR A 229 -20.40 -8.90 6.19
N ILE A 230 -20.05 -9.17 4.92
CA ILE A 230 -20.72 -8.61 3.75
C ILE A 230 -21.47 -9.73 3.05
N ASP A 231 -22.74 -9.88 3.43
CA ASP A 231 -23.68 -10.74 2.73
C ASP A 231 -23.84 -10.28 1.28
N ASN A 232 -23.98 -11.25 0.36
CA ASN A 232 -24.25 -11.01 -1.06
C ASN A 232 -23.31 -9.97 -1.71
N LEU A 233 -21.98 -10.15 -1.55
CA LEU A 233 -20.98 -9.30 -2.20
C LEU A 233 -21.20 -9.12 -3.72
N GLY A 234 -21.87 -10.08 -4.38
CA GLY A 234 -22.23 -9.99 -5.80
C GLY A 234 -23.26 -8.93 -6.18
N ASP A 235 -23.99 -8.35 -5.22
CA ASP A 235 -24.92 -7.25 -5.48
C ASP A 235 -24.18 -5.93 -5.81
N TYR A 236 -22.92 -5.82 -5.38
CA TYR A 236 -22.08 -4.64 -5.54
C TYR A 236 -21.34 -4.65 -6.87
N LYS A 237 -21.14 -3.46 -7.45
CA LYS A 237 -20.06 -3.27 -8.42
C LYS A 237 -18.74 -3.20 -7.66
N ILE A 238 -17.87 -4.20 -7.85
CA ILE A 238 -16.60 -4.30 -7.14
C ILE A 238 -15.52 -3.55 -7.92
N TYR A 239 -14.82 -2.66 -7.25
CA TYR A 239 -13.64 -1.98 -7.75
C TYR A 239 -12.40 -2.56 -7.06
N LEU A 240 -11.53 -3.19 -7.83
CA LEU A 240 -10.25 -3.70 -7.34
C LEU A 240 -9.22 -2.59 -7.29
N THR A 241 -8.48 -2.57 -6.20
CA THR A 241 -7.38 -1.63 -6.00
C THR A 241 -6.23 -2.29 -5.25
N GLY A 242 -5.09 -1.59 -5.17
CA GLY A 242 -3.88 -2.13 -4.55
C GLY A 242 -3.07 -2.99 -5.52
N GLY A 243 -1.93 -3.48 -5.03
CA GLY A 243 -0.96 -4.24 -5.84
C GLY A 243 -1.48 -5.59 -6.33
N GLY A 244 -2.51 -6.14 -5.69
CA GLY A 244 -3.12 -7.40 -6.07
C GLY A 244 -4.20 -7.31 -7.15
N ALA A 245 -4.67 -6.12 -7.51
CA ALA A 245 -5.84 -5.95 -8.38
C ALA A 245 -5.68 -6.63 -9.75
N GLU A 246 -4.51 -6.46 -10.38
CA GLU A 246 -4.21 -7.01 -11.71
C GLU A 246 -4.09 -8.54 -11.69
N TYR A 247 -3.62 -9.12 -10.59
CA TYR A 247 -3.46 -10.58 -10.49
C TYR A 247 -4.80 -11.28 -10.23
N PHE A 248 -5.71 -10.63 -9.50
CA PHE A 248 -6.98 -11.26 -9.08
C PHE A 248 -8.14 -11.04 -10.06
N ILE A 249 -8.03 -10.10 -11.00
CA ILE A 249 -9.15 -9.73 -11.88
C ILE A 249 -9.69 -10.93 -12.67
N ASN A 250 -8.81 -11.75 -13.26
CA ASN A 250 -9.19 -12.89 -14.10
C ASN A 250 -9.98 -13.96 -13.32
N VAL A 251 -9.70 -14.11 -12.03
CA VAL A 251 -10.39 -15.07 -11.17
C VAL A 251 -11.71 -14.49 -10.64
N LEU A 252 -11.72 -13.22 -10.25
CA LEU A 252 -12.89 -12.59 -9.66
C LEU A 252 -13.99 -12.26 -10.69
N ASP A 253 -13.61 -11.89 -11.91
CA ASP A 253 -14.55 -11.54 -12.99
C ASP A 253 -15.40 -12.73 -13.46
N LYS A 254 -14.94 -13.96 -13.19
CA LYS A 254 -15.73 -15.19 -13.41
C LYS A 254 -16.99 -15.26 -12.54
N LYS A 255 -17.07 -14.50 -11.43
CA LYS A 255 -18.16 -14.60 -10.44
C LYS A 255 -18.80 -13.27 -10.06
N PHE A 256 -18.12 -12.15 -10.27
CA PHE A 256 -18.54 -10.84 -9.78
C PHE A 256 -18.46 -9.79 -10.87
N ARG A 257 -19.33 -8.77 -10.81
CA ARG A 257 -19.15 -7.56 -11.61
C ARG A 257 -18.01 -6.75 -11.02
N VAL A 258 -16.84 -6.89 -11.61
CA VAL A 258 -15.59 -6.35 -11.09
C VAL A 258 -14.87 -5.50 -12.13
N GLU A 259 -14.21 -4.43 -11.70
CA GLU A 259 -13.29 -3.67 -12.54
C GLU A 259 -12.09 -3.20 -11.75
N ILE A 260 -10.94 -3.08 -12.41
CA ILE A 260 -9.76 -2.47 -11.81
C ILE A 260 -9.95 -0.96 -11.79
N MET A 261 -9.68 -0.32 -10.66
CA MET A 261 -9.69 1.13 -10.57
C MET A 261 -8.60 1.73 -11.47
N ASN A 262 -8.93 2.83 -12.16
CA ASN A 262 -7.91 3.65 -12.79
C ASN A 262 -6.89 4.10 -11.74
N ASN A 263 -5.60 3.87 -12.01
CA ASN A 263 -4.52 4.15 -11.07
C ASN A 263 -4.67 3.38 -9.74
N ASN A 264 -5.12 2.13 -9.78
CA ASN A 264 -5.26 1.16 -8.67
C ASN A 264 -4.11 1.18 -7.64
N LEU A 265 -2.86 1.36 -8.08
CA LEU A 265 -1.71 1.41 -7.18
C LEU A 265 -1.68 2.67 -6.30
N CYS A 266 -2.15 3.80 -6.83
CA CYS A 266 -2.10 5.13 -6.19
C CYS A 266 -3.49 5.70 -5.88
N SER A 267 -4.56 4.90 -5.99
CA SER A 267 -5.94 5.34 -5.77
C SER A 267 -6.18 5.79 -4.33
N ASN A 268 -5.57 5.12 -3.33
CA ASN A 268 -5.57 5.54 -1.92
C ASN A 268 -5.01 6.95 -1.78
N CYS A 269 -3.80 7.18 -2.31
CA CYS A 269 -3.16 8.49 -2.31
C CYS A 269 -4.02 9.55 -3.01
N THR A 270 -4.55 9.23 -4.19
CA THR A 270 -5.39 10.13 -4.98
C THR A 270 -6.66 10.52 -4.21
N GLY A 271 -7.36 9.54 -3.64
CA GLY A 271 -8.59 9.78 -2.87
C GLY A 271 -8.32 10.56 -1.58
N SER A 272 -7.25 10.22 -0.85
CA SER A 272 -6.81 10.95 0.33
C SER A 272 -6.42 12.39 0.00
N TYR A 273 -5.76 12.62 -1.14
CA TYR A 273 -5.40 13.95 -1.59
C TYR A 273 -6.66 14.78 -1.89
N ASN A 274 -7.65 14.19 -2.56
CA ASN A 274 -8.95 14.83 -2.80
C ASN A 274 -9.67 15.21 -1.49
N ILE A 275 -9.64 14.34 -0.48
CA ILE A 275 -10.18 14.64 0.86
C ILE A 275 -9.40 15.79 1.50
N GLY A 276 -8.07 15.77 1.44
CA GLY A 276 -7.22 16.83 1.98
C GLY A 276 -7.49 18.19 1.35
N LYS A 277 -7.62 18.26 0.03
CA LYS A 277 -8.00 19.47 -0.70
C LYS A 277 -9.39 19.98 -0.31
N ALA A 278 -10.37 19.09 -0.19
CA ALA A 278 -11.71 19.47 0.26
C ALA A 278 -11.72 20.08 1.68
N LYS A 279 -10.74 19.69 2.51
CA LYS A 279 -10.51 20.26 3.85
C LYS A 279 -9.57 21.48 3.87
N GLY A 280 -9.11 21.94 2.71
CA GLY A 280 -8.23 23.10 2.57
C GLY A 280 -6.80 22.87 3.07
N LEU A 281 -6.31 21.63 3.09
CA LEU A 281 -4.94 21.30 3.52
C LEU A 281 -3.88 21.64 2.47
N ASP A 282 -4.27 21.98 1.25
CA ASP A 282 -3.40 22.43 0.16
C ASP A 282 -3.19 23.96 0.13
N LYS A 283 -3.99 24.71 0.89
CA LYS A 283 -3.91 26.17 1.01
C LYS A 283 -2.82 26.61 1.97
#